data_AF-A0A2J6T6N4-F1
#
_entry.id   AF-A0A2J6T6N4-F1
#
_cell.length_a   1.000
_cell.length_b   1.000
_cell.length_c   1.000
_cell.angle_alpha   90.00
_cell.angle_beta   90.00
_cell.angle_gamma   90.00
#
_symmetry.space_group_name_H-M   'P 1'
#
loop_
_entity.id
_entity.type
_entity.pdbx_description
1 polymer ?
#
loop_
_entity_poly.entity_id
_entity_poly.type
_entity_poly.pdbx_seq_one_letter_code
_entity_poly.pdbx_strand_id
1 'polypeptide(L)' 'LKSLNRGLKYIKLSFLIAKLYIFINGLFTNNKDLSSYIRFEVILTNKANIRENKFIFYNNLIY' A
#
# COMPACT_ATOMS: atom_id res chain seq x y z
N LEU A 1 23.47 -1.76 14.23
CA LEU A 1 22.52 -1.65 15.36
C LEU A 1 21.18 -0.94 15.07
N LYS A 2 20.89 -0.48 13.83
CA LYS A 2 19.61 0.23 13.50
C LYS A 2 18.42 -0.68 13.14
N SER A 3 18.60 -2.00 13.09
CA SER A 3 17.61 -2.96 12.56
C SER A 3 16.80 -3.72 13.62
N LEU A 4 17.18 -3.65 14.91
CA LEU A 4 16.58 -4.50 15.95
C LEU A 4 15.15 -4.09 16.37
N ASN A 5 14.73 -2.85 16.11
CA ASN A 5 13.40 -2.33 16.45
C ASN A 5 12.36 -2.45 15.32
N ARG A 6 12.63 -3.22 14.26
CA ARG A 6 11.70 -3.45 13.14
C ARG A 6 10.84 -4.71 13.32
N GLY A 7 10.48 -5.03 14.56
CA GLY A 7 9.56 -6.14 14.84
C GLY A 7 8.18 -5.87 14.22
N LEU A 8 7.43 -6.96 13.96
CA LEU A 8 6.03 -6.86 13.56
C LEU A 8 5.25 -6.15 14.68
N LYS A 9 4.61 -5.04 14.34
CA LYS A 9 3.78 -4.28 15.28
C LYS A 9 2.32 -4.51 14.91
N TYR A 10 1.53 -4.98 15.87
CA TYR A 10 0.08 -4.97 15.72
C TYR A 10 -0.41 -3.51 15.67
N ILE A 11 -1.13 -3.18 14.60
CA ILE A 11 -1.76 -1.88 14.42
C ILE A 11 -3.26 -2.12 14.23
N LYS A 12 -4.06 -1.65 15.19
CA LYS A 12 -5.52 -1.74 15.11
C LYS A 12 -6.02 -0.99 13.88
N LEU A 13 -6.80 -1.68 13.06
CA LEU A 13 -7.41 -1.13 11.86
C LEU A 13 -8.92 -1.02 12.08
N SER A 14 -9.49 0.17 11.89
CA SER A 14 -10.94 0.37 11.96
C SER A 14 -11.54 0.26 10.56
N PHE A 15 -12.34 -0.76 10.27
CA PHE A 15 -12.92 -0.95 8.94
C PHE A 15 -13.84 0.20 8.52
N LEU A 16 -14.50 0.88 9.46
CA LEU A 16 -15.41 2.00 9.19
C LEU A 16 -14.72 3.19 8.51
N ILE A 17 -13.42 3.39 8.77
CA ILE A 17 -12.64 4.52 8.26
C ILE A 17 -11.37 4.07 7.54
N ALA A 18 -11.27 2.78 7.22
CA ALA A 18 -10.13 2.26 6.46
C ALA A 18 -10.30 2.58 4.98
N LYS A 19 -9.17 2.85 4.32
CA LYS A 19 -9.09 3.02 2.87
C LYS A 19 -8.10 2.00 2.32
N LEU A 20 -8.49 1.38 1.21
CA LEU A 20 -7.66 0.48 0.42
C LEU A 20 -7.03 1.28 -0.72
N TYR A 21 -5.71 1.23 -0.82
CA TYR A 21 -4.94 1.80 -1.92
C TYR A 21 -4.27 0.66 -2.68
N ILE A 22 -4.39 0.69 -4.01
CA ILE A 22 -3.78 -0.30 -4.89
C ILE A 22 -2.89 0.49 -5.85
N PHE A 23 -1.58 0.25 -5.76
CA PHE A 23 -0.60 0.83 -6.66
C PHE A 23 -0.26 -0.17 -7.73
N ILE A 24 -0.35 0.29 -8.98
CA ILE A 24 0.00 -0.50 -10.16
C ILE A 24 1.09 0.29 -10.88
N ASN A 25 2.14 -0.40 -11.33
CA ASN A 25 3.14 0.25 -12.16
C ASN A 25 2.50 0.64 -13.51
N GLY A 26 2.62 1.92 -13.86
CA GLY A 26 2.08 2.53 -15.07
C GLY A 26 2.38 1.76 -16.36
N LEU A 27 3.53 1.08 -16.43
CA LEU A 27 3.94 0.24 -17.57
C LEU A 27 2.99 -0.94 -17.83
N PHE A 28 2.21 -1.34 -16.82
CA PHE A 28 1.26 -2.47 -16.91
C PHE A 28 -0.20 -2.02 -17.02
N THR A 29 -0.47 -0.71 -17.12
CA THR A 29 -1.84 -0.16 -17.18
C THR A 29 -2.58 -0.47 -18.48
N ASN A 30 -1.88 -0.98 -19.51
CA ASN A 30 -2.43 -1.32 -20.82
C ASN A 30 -2.43 -2.83 -21.12
N ASN A 31 -2.49 -3.69 -20.09
CA ASN A 31 -2.63 -5.15 -20.27
C ASN A 31 -4.07 -5.53 -20.61
N LYS A 32 -4.44 -5.31 -21.87
CA LYS A 32 -5.79 -5.59 -22.39
C LYS A 32 -6.19 -7.06 -22.28
N ASP A 33 -5.21 -7.95 -22.25
CA ASP A 33 -5.32 -9.41 -22.26
C ASP A 33 -4.98 -10.05 -20.91
N LEU A 34 -4.68 -9.26 -19.86
CA LEU A 34 -4.35 -9.72 -18.50
C LEU A 34 -3.22 -10.77 -18.42
N SER A 35 -2.42 -10.89 -19.49
CA SER A 35 -1.43 -11.96 -19.66
C SER A 35 -0.09 -11.64 -18.98
N SER A 36 0.22 -10.36 -18.78
CA SER A 36 1.39 -9.94 -18.03
C SER A 36 1.17 -10.09 -16.53
N TYR A 37 2.19 -10.57 -15.82
CA TYR A 37 2.22 -10.52 -14.37
C TYR A 37 2.20 -9.06 -13.88
N ILE A 38 1.01 -8.58 -13.52
CA ILE A 38 0.83 -7.25 -12.93
C ILE A 38 1.30 -7.33 -11.48
N ARG A 39 2.43 -6.69 -11.17
CA ARG A 39 2.82 -6.46 -9.79
C ARG A 39 2.04 -5.27 -9.26
N PHE A 40 1.27 -5.50 -8.21
CA PHE A 40 0.60 -4.47 -7.44
C PHE A 40 1.24 -4.36 -6.06
N GLU A 41 1.09 -3.20 -5.43
CA GLU A 41 1.32 -3.03 -3.99
C GLU A 41 0.00 -2.62 -3.35
N VAL A 42 -0.45 -3.39 -2.35
CA VAL A 42 -1.70 -3.10 -1.63
C VAL A 42 -1.42 -2.44 -0.28
N ILE A 43 -2.20 -1.43 0.06
CA ILE A 43 -2.06 -0.72 1.33
C ILE A 43 -3.44 -0.51 1.93
N LEU A 44 -3.63 -1.01 3.15
CA LEU A 44 -4.87 -0.83 3.90
C LEU A 44 -4.58 0.01 5.14
N THR A 45 -5.11 1.23 5.18
CA THR A 45 -4.81 2.16 6.28
C THR A 45 -6.02 2.98 6.70
N ASN A 46 -6.05 3.39 7.97
CA ASN A 46 -6.97 4.42 8.47
C ASN A 46 -6.49 5.85 8.23
N LYS A 47 -5.19 6.04 7.99
CA LYS A 47 -4.59 7.37 7.84
C LYS A 47 -3.57 7.38 6.71
N ALA A 48 -3.77 8.30 5.78
CA ALA A 48 -2.85 8.61 4.69
C ALA A 48 -2.69 10.13 4.60
N ASN A 49 -1.48 10.58 4.23
CA ASN A 49 -1.24 11.95 3.81
C ASN A 49 -0.89 11.91 2.33
N ILE A 50 -1.77 12.47 1.51
CA ILE A 50 -1.67 12.45 0.05
C ILE A 50 -1.39 13.87 -0.40
N ARG A 51 -0.30 14.04 -1.15
CA ARG A 51 0.06 15.26 -1.89
C ARG A 51 0.23 14.89 -3.35
N GLU A 52 0.23 15.87 -4.26
CA GLU A 52 0.21 15.67 -5.72
C GLU A 52 1.09 14.50 -6.21
N ASN A 53 2.33 14.40 -5.72
CA ASN A 53 3.28 13.36 -6.15
C ASN A 53 3.80 12.49 -5.00
N LYS A 54 3.09 12.42 -3.86
CA LYS A 54 3.57 11.69 -2.69
C LYS A 54 2.45 11.10 -1.85
N PHE A 55 2.53 9.80 -1.61
CA PHE A 55 1.71 9.09 -0.64
C PHE A 55 2.54 8.76 0.59
N ILE A 56 2.06 9.17 1.76
CA ILE A 56 2.65 8.78 3.04
C ILE A 56 1.60 7.99 3.82
N PHE A 57 1.92 6.73 4.06
CA PHE A 57 1.11 5.82 4.85
C PHE A 57 1.76 5.64 6.22
N TYR A 58 0.95 5.74 7.27
CA TYR A 58 1.43 5.62 8.64
C TYR A 58 1.25 4.19 9.19
N ASN A 59 0.52 3.33 8.48
CA ASN A 59 0.05 2.02 8.95
C ASN A 59 0.04 0.97 7.79
N ASN A 60 -0.13 -0.30 8.17
CA ASN A 60 -0.17 -1.56 7.39
C ASN A 60 0.01 -1.50 5.86
N LEU A 61 1.12 -2.09 5.41
CA LEU A 61 1.36 -2.54 4.04
C LEU A 61 0.91 -4.01 3.93
N ILE A 62 0.14 -4.35 2.91
CA ILE A 62 -0.29 -5.73 2.64
C ILE A 62 0.24 -6.03 1.24
N TYR A 63 1.20 -6.94 1.13
CA TYR A 63 1.91 -7.24 -0.12
C TYR A 63 1.00 -7.29 -1.35
#